data_AF-A0A968RDP1-F1
#
_entry.id   AF-A0A968RDP1-F1
#
_cell.length_a   1.000
_cell.length_b   1.000
_cell.length_c   1.000
_cell.angle_alpha   90.00
_cell.angle_beta   90.00
_cell.angle_gamma   90.00
#
_symmetry.space_group_name_H-M   'P 1'
#
loop_
_entity.id
_entity.type
_entity.pdbx_description
1 polymer ?
#
loop_
_entity_poly.entity_id
_entity_poly.type
_entity_poly.pdbx_seq_one_letter_code
_entity_poly.pdbx_strand_id
1 'polypeptide(L)'
;MKIHKPYVYCAYVWSVNYWKDFHRDIKYRISSKILQGGIQLAANNMPQGETVTIPLGQNISRQNNAHVLVHFEDYTPDLGRKNYKKELIELAQKIASKLVDILFKYHKCLKPTTGGRNRDELSRQQRIEEWKKEMEEHEKNNPLELINENFFIPTKKVSITSFPSREQDVIALFNQLIAGGVIRGIQIMATNERSDYDGLYRILIDRNELHIYDPKLNPIGVLEENLESYESSNQLPFRSVPKVLEYKFSLDGLIENIDTGIKKF
;
A
#
# COMPACT_ATOMS: atom_id res chain seq x y z
N MET A 1 -26.75 51.32 5.85
CA MET A 1 -25.85 50.18 5.60
C MET A 1 -24.53 50.49 6.32
N LYS A 2 -24.13 49.71 7.34
CA LYS A 2 -22.84 49.96 8.02
C LYS A 2 -21.70 49.66 7.05
N ILE A 3 -20.78 50.59 6.89
CA ILE A 3 -19.57 50.41 6.08
C ILE A 3 -18.58 49.63 6.93
N HIS A 4 -18.19 48.44 6.48
CA HIS A 4 -17.15 47.64 7.13
C HIS A 4 -15.84 47.80 6.34
N LYS A 5 -14.72 47.94 7.06
CA LYS A 5 -13.38 47.95 6.47
C LYS A 5 -12.75 46.56 6.63
N PRO A 6 -12.61 45.79 5.54
CA PRO A 6 -11.96 44.49 5.60
C PRO A 6 -10.44 44.62 5.49
N TYR A 7 -9.73 43.96 6.40
CA TYR A 7 -8.29 43.69 6.31
C TYR A 7 -8.10 42.26 5.84
N VAL A 8 -7.22 42.06 4.85
CA VAL A 8 -7.04 40.76 4.21
C VAL A 8 -5.58 40.36 4.25
N TYR A 9 -5.31 39.17 4.80
CA TYR A 9 -4.00 38.54 4.80
C TYR A 9 -4.10 37.22 4.04
N CYS A 10 -3.10 36.91 3.23
CA CYS A 10 -3.07 35.66 2.48
C CYS A 10 -1.67 35.04 2.55
N ALA A 11 -1.63 33.77 2.92
CA ALA A 11 -0.44 32.92 2.82
C ALA A 11 -0.72 31.81 1.80
N TYR A 12 0.14 31.70 0.80
CA TYR A 12 0.06 30.67 -0.23
C TYR A 12 1.31 29.78 -0.18
N VAL A 13 1.12 28.47 -0.13
CA VAL A 13 2.22 27.50 0.04
C VAL A 13 2.31 26.51 -1.11
N TRP A 14 3.53 26.00 -1.33
CA TRP A 14 3.79 25.02 -2.37
C TRP A 14 2.96 23.75 -2.21
N SER A 15 2.87 23.23 -0.99
CA SER A 15 2.14 22.01 -0.62
C SER A 15 1.47 22.18 0.75
N VAL A 16 0.33 21.51 0.93
CA VAL A 16 -0.41 21.40 2.19
C VAL A 16 0.45 20.82 3.32
N ASN A 17 1.49 20.05 2.99
CA ASN A 17 2.45 19.52 3.97
C ASN A 17 3.15 20.64 4.77
N TYR A 18 3.34 21.81 4.17
CA TYR A 18 3.94 22.96 4.85
C TYR A 18 3.17 23.34 6.12
N TRP A 19 1.84 23.22 6.13
CA TRP A 19 1.04 23.49 7.34
C TRP A 19 1.38 22.52 8.47
N LYS A 20 1.55 21.23 8.14
CA LYS A 20 1.92 20.19 9.11
C LYS A 20 3.33 20.43 9.65
N ASP A 21 4.27 20.74 8.76
CA ASP A 21 5.65 21.04 9.12
C ASP A 21 5.72 22.27 10.04
N PHE A 22 4.98 23.33 9.69
CA PHE A 22 4.86 24.53 10.52
C PHE A 22 4.37 24.19 11.94
N HIS A 23 3.32 23.37 12.08
CA HIS A 23 2.81 22.95 13.40
C HIS A 23 3.82 22.14 14.21
N ARG A 24 4.61 21.28 13.54
CA ARG A 24 5.69 20.51 14.18
C ARG A 24 6.78 21.43 14.72
N ASP A 25 7.19 22.42 13.93
CA ASP A 25 8.29 23.33 14.28
C ASP A 25 7.94 24.22 15.49
N ILE A 26 6.69 24.65 15.61
CA ILE A 26 6.21 25.44 16.76
C ILE A 26 5.91 24.60 18.02
N LYS A 27 6.19 23.28 18.01
CA LYS A 27 5.97 22.33 19.13
C LYS A 27 4.57 22.40 19.75
N TYR A 28 3.57 22.73 18.94
CA TYR A 28 2.19 22.87 19.40
C TYR A 28 1.46 21.52 19.32
N ARG A 29 0.41 21.30 20.13
CA ARG A 29 -0.38 20.06 20.04
C ARG A 29 -1.02 19.96 18.65
N ILE A 30 -0.73 18.85 17.95
CA ILE A 30 -1.17 18.56 16.56
C ILE A 30 -2.70 18.62 16.41
N SER A 31 -3.46 18.36 17.47
CA SER A 31 -4.94 18.40 17.46
C SER A 31 -5.52 19.80 17.29
N SER A 32 -4.77 20.85 17.63
CA SER A 32 -5.19 22.24 17.48
C SER A 32 -4.55 22.86 16.25
N LYS A 33 -5.28 22.83 15.13
CA LYS A 33 -4.84 23.39 13.84
C LYS A 33 -4.90 24.92 13.88
N ILE A 34 -3.79 25.56 14.23
CA ILE A 34 -3.70 27.04 14.28
C ILE A 34 -3.83 27.66 12.88
N LEU A 35 -3.23 27.00 11.89
CA LEU A 35 -3.15 27.48 10.50
C LEU A 35 -3.50 26.32 9.58
N GLN A 36 -4.52 26.47 8.76
CA GLN A 36 -4.96 25.46 7.80
C GLN A 36 -5.49 26.10 6.53
N GLY A 37 -5.50 25.36 5.43
CA GLY A 37 -6.07 25.85 4.18
C GLY A 37 -7.54 26.25 4.33
N GLY A 38 -7.93 27.35 3.70
CA GLY A 38 -9.27 27.92 3.78
C GLY A 38 -9.29 29.41 4.14
N ILE A 39 -10.49 29.92 4.34
CA ILE A 39 -10.77 31.30 4.71
C ILE A 39 -11.08 31.36 6.20
N GLN A 40 -10.22 31.99 6.99
CA GLN A 40 -10.50 32.31 8.38
C GLN A 40 -11.16 33.68 8.45
N LEU A 41 -12.33 33.77 9.07
CA LEU A 41 -12.95 35.04 9.37
C LEU A 41 -12.52 35.52 10.76
N ALA A 42 -12.27 36.81 10.89
CA ALA A 42 -11.93 37.44 12.15
C ALA A 42 -12.74 38.72 12.37
N ALA A 43 -13.00 39.01 13.64
CA ALA A 43 -13.66 40.22 14.10
C ALA A 43 -12.92 40.70 15.34
N ASN A 44 -12.65 42.01 15.42
CA ASN A 44 -11.99 42.65 16.56
C ASN A 44 -10.73 41.88 17.01
N ASN A 45 -9.83 41.58 16.08
CA ASN A 45 -8.57 40.86 16.31
C ASN A 45 -8.71 39.42 16.83
N MET A 46 -9.88 38.81 16.71
CA MET A 46 -10.13 37.43 17.11
C MET A 46 -10.65 36.59 15.93
N PRO A 47 -9.98 35.47 15.58
CA PRO A 47 -10.53 34.47 14.67
C PRO A 47 -11.85 33.90 15.21
N GLN A 48 -12.83 33.74 14.32
CA GLN A 48 -14.16 33.28 14.65
C GLN A 48 -14.54 32.06 13.82
N GLY A 49 -15.11 31.06 14.48
CA GLY A 49 -15.65 29.86 13.83
C GLY A 49 -14.60 28.99 13.13
N GLU A 50 -15.09 28.07 12.30
CA GLU A 50 -14.26 27.23 11.45
C GLU A 50 -13.89 27.95 10.14
N THR A 51 -12.84 27.45 9.48
CA THR A 51 -12.42 27.97 8.18
C THR A 51 -13.45 27.66 7.10
N VAL A 52 -13.83 28.66 6.32
CA VAL A 52 -14.70 28.51 5.15
C VAL A 52 -13.89 28.04 3.94
N THR A 53 -14.45 27.17 3.12
CA THR A 53 -13.79 26.71 1.88
C THR A 53 -13.65 27.85 0.87
N ILE A 54 -12.50 27.92 0.19
CA ILE A 54 -12.26 28.84 -0.92
C ILE A 54 -12.92 28.27 -2.19
N PRO A 55 -13.95 28.91 -2.76
CA PRO A 55 -14.64 28.38 -3.93
C PRO A 55 -13.81 28.64 -5.19
N LEU A 56 -13.18 27.58 -5.71
CA LEU A 56 -12.43 27.62 -6.97
C LEU A 56 -13.20 26.86 -8.05
N GLY A 57 -13.32 27.44 -9.25
CA GLY A 57 -14.00 26.79 -10.38
C GLY A 57 -13.15 25.73 -11.09
N GLN A 58 -11.82 25.82 -10.97
CA GLN A 58 -10.86 24.85 -11.51
C GLN A 58 -9.74 24.63 -10.49
N ASN A 59 -9.06 23.48 -10.56
CA ASN A 59 -7.97 23.11 -9.65
C ASN A 59 -8.37 23.16 -8.15
N ILE A 60 -9.54 22.59 -7.83
CA ILE A 60 -10.15 22.58 -6.48
C ILE A 60 -9.17 22.08 -5.40
N SER A 61 -8.28 21.15 -5.74
CA SER A 61 -7.24 20.63 -4.83
C SER A 61 -6.37 21.73 -4.20
N ARG A 62 -6.25 22.90 -4.85
CA ARG A 62 -5.43 24.03 -4.42
C ARG A 62 -6.09 24.92 -3.37
N GLN A 63 -7.38 24.74 -3.08
CA GLN A 63 -8.06 25.50 -2.02
C GLN A 63 -7.36 25.31 -0.66
N ASN A 64 -6.71 24.16 -0.47
CA ASN A 64 -6.01 23.82 0.76
C ASN A 64 -4.57 24.40 0.84
N ASN A 65 -4.06 24.94 -0.27
CA ASN A 65 -2.72 25.55 -0.35
C ASN A 65 -2.71 27.02 0.08
N ALA A 66 -3.89 27.62 0.31
CA ALA A 66 -4.02 29.00 0.69
C ALA A 66 -4.68 29.11 2.05
N HIS A 67 -4.11 29.91 2.94
CA HIS A 67 -4.79 30.41 4.13
C HIS A 67 -5.10 31.89 3.90
N VAL A 68 -6.38 32.26 3.92
CA VAL A 68 -6.83 33.64 3.75
C VAL A 68 -7.54 34.09 5.02
N LEU A 69 -6.98 35.08 5.71
CA LEU A 69 -7.62 35.71 6.86
C LEU A 69 -8.32 36.98 6.40
N VAL A 70 -9.64 37.05 6.60
CA VAL A 70 -10.42 38.27 6.35
C VAL A 70 -10.94 38.79 7.69
N HIS A 71 -10.41 39.93 8.10
CA HIS A 71 -10.76 40.60 9.35
C HIS A 71 -11.68 41.78 9.07
N PHE A 72 -12.88 41.76 9.66
CA PHE A 72 -13.80 42.88 9.63
C PHE A 72 -13.68 43.68 10.92
N GLU A 73 -13.24 44.93 10.81
CA GLU A 73 -13.19 45.86 11.94
C GLU A 73 -14.62 46.28 12.36
N ASP A 74 -14.81 46.47 13.67
CA ASP A 74 -16.08 46.86 14.30
C ASP A 74 -17.27 45.94 13.99
N TYR A 75 -17.00 44.69 13.58
CA TYR A 75 -18.02 43.68 13.42
C TYR A 75 -18.22 42.95 14.75
N THR A 76 -19.44 42.94 15.24
CA THR A 76 -19.83 42.10 16.38
C THR A 76 -20.62 40.92 15.83
N PRO A 77 -20.09 39.69 15.87
CA PRO A 77 -20.85 38.50 15.56
C PRO A 77 -22.09 38.41 16.46
N ASP A 78 -23.18 37.85 15.95
CA ASP A 78 -24.41 37.75 16.72
C ASP A 78 -24.20 36.91 17.99
N LEU A 79 -24.61 37.44 19.15
CA LEU A 79 -24.38 36.82 20.44
C LEU A 79 -25.15 35.49 20.53
N GLY A 80 -24.42 34.38 20.41
CA GLY A 80 -24.98 33.02 20.42
C GLY A 80 -24.82 32.25 19.12
N ARG A 81 -24.45 32.91 18.02
CA ARG A 81 -24.12 32.25 16.75
C ARG A 81 -22.85 32.88 16.16
N LYS A 82 -21.75 32.12 16.14
CA LYS A 82 -20.46 32.50 15.52
C LYS A 82 -20.54 32.60 13.97
N ASN A 83 -21.67 33.04 13.43
CA ASN A 83 -21.94 33.07 12.01
C ASN A 83 -21.92 34.50 11.52
N TYR A 84 -21.11 34.75 10.49
CA TYR A 84 -21.13 36.01 9.77
C TYR A 84 -22.39 36.09 8.91
N LYS A 85 -22.81 37.32 8.59
CA LYS A 85 -23.81 37.55 7.54
C LYS A 85 -23.36 36.91 6.23
N LYS A 86 -24.29 36.28 5.51
CA LYS A 86 -24.02 35.59 4.25
C LYS A 86 -23.27 36.47 3.25
N GLU A 87 -23.64 37.74 3.15
CA GLU A 87 -23.01 38.74 2.28
C GLU A 87 -21.51 38.92 2.57
N LEU A 88 -21.10 38.89 3.84
CA LEU A 88 -19.70 39.03 4.24
C LEU A 88 -18.91 37.76 3.93
N ILE A 89 -19.54 36.59 4.07
CA ILE A 89 -18.95 35.31 3.68
C ILE A 89 -18.74 35.26 2.16
N GLU A 90 -19.75 35.65 1.37
CA GLU A 90 -19.67 35.71 -0.09
C GLU A 90 -18.61 36.72 -0.55
N LEU A 91 -18.48 37.85 0.13
CA LEU A 91 -17.41 38.83 -0.12
C LEU A 91 -16.03 38.21 0.14
N ALA A 92 -15.84 37.57 1.31
CA ALA A 92 -14.59 36.92 1.67
C ALA A 92 -14.20 35.83 0.68
N GLN A 93 -15.18 35.03 0.23
CA GLN A 93 -15.00 34.00 -0.80
C GLN A 93 -14.53 34.60 -2.12
N LYS A 94 -15.17 35.67 -2.62
CA LYS A 94 -14.76 36.35 -3.86
C LYS A 94 -13.35 36.92 -3.76
N ILE A 95 -12.98 37.50 -2.62
CA ILE A 95 -11.64 38.02 -2.36
C ILE A 95 -10.62 36.87 -2.38
N ALA A 96 -10.89 35.80 -1.63
CA ALA A 96 -10.00 34.65 -1.52
C ALA A 96 -9.75 33.97 -2.86
N SER A 97 -10.79 33.72 -3.67
CA SER A 97 -10.64 33.09 -4.98
C SER A 97 -9.75 33.92 -5.91
N LYS A 98 -9.95 35.24 -5.95
CA LYS A 98 -9.10 36.15 -6.75
C LYS A 98 -7.66 36.17 -6.28
N LEU A 99 -7.42 36.18 -4.97
CA LEU A 99 -6.06 36.15 -4.41
C LEU A 99 -5.33 34.85 -4.75
N VAL A 100 -6.02 33.71 -4.63
CA VAL A 100 -5.44 32.40 -4.98
C VAL A 100 -5.10 32.32 -6.47
N ASP A 101 -5.97 32.82 -7.36
CA ASP A 101 -5.70 32.85 -8.80
C ASP A 101 -4.48 33.71 -9.17
N ILE A 102 -4.29 34.84 -8.47
CA ILE A 102 -3.11 35.70 -8.66
C ILE A 102 -1.85 35.01 -8.12
N LEU A 103 -1.88 34.55 -6.87
CA LEU A 103 -0.71 33.95 -6.21
C LEU A 103 -0.29 32.64 -6.87
N PHE A 104 -1.22 31.89 -7.45
CA PHE A 104 -0.91 30.69 -8.20
C PHE A 104 0.04 30.95 -9.38
N LYS A 105 -0.05 32.11 -10.04
CA LYS A 105 0.88 32.47 -11.14
C LYS A 105 2.34 32.47 -10.67
N TYR A 106 2.56 32.73 -9.38
CA TYR A 106 3.87 32.76 -8.73
C TYR A 106 4.18 31.49 -7.95
N HIS A 107 3.40 30.41 -8.09
CA HIS A 107 3.61 29.14 -7.37
C HIS A 107 5.04 28.61 -7.55
N LYS A 108 5.60 28.72 -8.77
CA LYS A 108 6.99 28.36 -9.10
C LYS A 108 8.06 29.10 -8.28
N CYS A 109 7.73 30.26 -7.73
CA CYS A 109 8.64 31.06 -6.90
C CYS A 109 8.63 30.63 -5.42
N LEU A 110 7.68 29.78 -5.01
CA LEU A 110 7.63 29.28 -3.64
C LEU A 110 8.64 28.15 -3.44
N LYS A 111 9.21 28.08 -2.23
CA LYS A 111 10.09 26.98 -1.85
C LYS A 111 9.34 25.65 -1.94
N PRO A 112 9.74 24.71 -2.81
CA PRO A 112 9.17 23.39 -2.83
C PRO A 112 9.39 22.71 -1.49
N THR A 113 8.39 21.98 -0.99
CA THR A 113 8.56 21.14 0.22
C THR A 113 9.60 20.04 0.00
N THR A 114 9.96 19.77 -1.25
CA THR A 114 11.01 18.83 -1.69
C THR A 114 12.39 19.47 -1.90
N GLY A 115 12.62 20.69 -1.41
CA GLY A 115 13.89 21.41 -1.52
C GLY A 115 14.97 20.89 -0.57
N GLY A 116 15.43 19.65 -0.80
CA GLY A 116 16.50 18.96 -0.10
C GLY A 116 16.14 17.49 0.10
N ARG A 117 16.94 16.56 -0.43
CA ARG A 117 16.82 15.13 -0.07
C ARG A 117 16.96 15.05 1.45
N ASN A 118 15.86 14.83 2.16
CA ASN A 118 15.92 14.69 3.62
C ASN A 118 16.86 13.51 3.93
N ARG A 119 17.63 13.61 5.02
CA ARG A 119 18.55 12.55 5.48
C ARG A 119 17.90 11.16 5.47
N ASP A 120 16.61 11.11 5.79
CA ASP A 120 15.80 9.89 5.79
C ASP A 120 15.66 9.28 4.39
N GLU A 121 15.49 10.11 3.35
CA GLU A 121 15.40 9.65 1.96
C GLU A 121 16.75 9.14 1.45
N LEU A 122 17.85 9.82 1.78
CA LEU A 122 19.21 9.36 1.48
C LEU A 122 19.51 8.03 2.19
N SER A 123 19.13 7.89 3.46
CA SER A 123 19.31 6.65 4.21
C SER A 123 18.47 5.49 3.64
N ARG A 124 17.26 5.78 3.17
CA ARG A 124 16.40 4.78 2.51
C ARG A 124 17.01 4.33 1.18
N GLN A 125 17.52 5.27 0.38
CA GLN A 125 18.22 4.97 -0.86
C GLN A 125 19.45 4.10 -0.59
N GLN A 126 20.26 4.46 0.42
CA GLN A 126 21.44 3.68 0.80
C GLN A 126 21.08 2.24 1.20
N ARG A 127 20.05 2.04 2.05
CA ARG A 127 19.60 0.69 2.44
C ARG A 127 19.13 -0.14 1.25
N ILE A 128 18.50 0.49 0.26
CA ILE A 128 18.07 -0.20 -0.96
C ILE A 128 19.29 -0.64 -1.78
N GLU A 129 20.30 0.22 -1.91
CA GLU A 129 21.54 -0.13 -2.62
C GLU A 129 22.35 -1.21 -1.90
N GLU A 130 22.41 -1.17 -0.56
CA GLU A 130 23.02 -2.23 0.26
C GLU A 130 22.28 -3.55 0.07
N TRP A 131 20.95 -3.55 0.15
CA TRP A 131 20.14 -4.75 -0.08
C TRP A 131 20.34 -5.33 -1.49
N LYS A 132 20.43 -4.50 -2.53
CA LYS A 132 20.73 -5.00 -3.90
C LYS A 132 22.05 -5.76 -3.95
N LYS A 133 23.11 -5.19 -3.36
CA LYS A 133 24.44 -5.83 -3.33
C LYS A 133 24.41 -7.14 -2.57
N GLU A 134 23.73 -7.17 -1.43
CA GLU A 134 23.54 -8.40 -0.65
C GLU A 134 22.83 -9.49 -1.47
N MET A 135 21.81 -9.13 -2.26
CA MET A 135 21.09 -10.10 -3.11
C MET A 135 21.92 -10.57 -4.31
N GLU A 136 22.68 -9.70 -4.96
CA GLU A 136 23.62 -10.09 -6.03
C GLU A 136 24.70 -11.04 -5.50
N GLU A 137 25.22 -10.78 -4.30
CA GLU A 137 26.21 -11.64 -3.65
C GLU A 137 25.60 -12.99 -3.23
N HIS A 138 24.38 -12.97 -2.68
CA HIS A 138 23.66 -14.19 -2.31
C HIS A 138 23.36 -15.07 -3.53
N GLU A 139 22.91 -14.48 -4.64
CA GLU A 139 22.67 -15.20 -5.90
C GLU A 139 23.94 -15.86 -6.42
N LYS A 140 25.07 -15.15 -6.37
CA LYS A 140 26.36 -15.69 -6.80
C LYS A 140 26.84 -16.83 -5.91
N ASN A 141 26.66 -16.71 -4.59
CA ASN A 141 27.16 -17.69 -3.63
C ASN A 141 26.24 -18.90 -3.45
N ASN A 142 24.93 -18.74 -3.68
CA ASN A 142 23.91 -19.75 -3.49
C ASN A 142 22.96 -19.83 -4.70
N PRO A 143 23.46 -20.17 -5.91
CA PRO A 143 22.62 -20.28 -7.10
C PRO A 143 21.66 -21.47 -6.98
N LEU A 144 20.42 -21.28 -7.46
CA LEU A 144 19.42 -22.34 -7.55
C LEU A 144 19.26 -22.77 -9.01
N GLU A 145 19.72 -23.98 -9.33
CA GLU A 145 19.59 -24.56 -10.66
C GLU A 145 18.63 -25.77 -10.64
N LEU A 146 17.35 -25.50 -10.91
CA LEU A 146 16.34 -26.54 -11.07
C LEU A 146 15.94 -26.64 -12.55
N ILE A 147 16.32 -27.75 -13.19
CA ILE A 147 16.01 -28.06 -14.59
C ILE A 147 15.04 -29.23 -14.64
N ASN A 148 13.91 -29.06 -15.31
CA ASN A 148 12.91 -30.12 -15.50
C ASN A 148 12.15 -29.90 -16.80
N GLU A 149 11.87 -30.98 -17.53
CA GLU A 149 11.11 -30.96 -18.79
C GLU A 149 9.71 -30.34 -18.66
N ASN A 150 9.12 -30.42 -17.47
CA ASN A 150 7.79 -29.85 -17.19
C ASN A 150 7.82 -28.34 -16.93
N PHE A 151 8.99 -27.75 -16.64
CA PHE A 151 9.11 -26.31 -16.38
C PHE A 151 8.90 -25.46 -17.65
N PHE A 152 8.91 -24.13 -17.46
CA PHE A 152 8.58 -23.15 -18.48
C PHE A 152 9.42 -23.29 -19.76
N ILE A 153 8.77 -23.44 -20.91
CA ILE A 153 9.41 -23.46 -22.24
C ILE A 153 9.83 -22.03 -22.62
N PRO A 154 11.03 -21.79 -23.20
CA PRO A 154 12.00 -22.80 -23.69
C PRO A 154 13.06 -23.19 -22.67
N THR A 155 13.18 -22.50 -21.54
CA THR A 155 14.32 -22.63 -20.62
C THR A 155 14.28 -23.89 -19.78
N LYS A 156 13.10 -24.49 -19.56
CA LYS A 156 12.87 -25.67 -18.72
C LYS A 156 13.46 -25.49 -17.31
N LYS A 157 13.39 -24.25 -16.81
CA LYS A 157 13.92 -23.82 -15.51
C LYS A 157 12.91 -22.94 -14.79
N VAL A 158 12.97 -22.93 -13.46
CA VAL A 158 12.28 -21.92 -12.64
C VAL A 158 12.93 -20.53 -12.85
N SER A 159 12.17 -19.47 -12.59
CA SER A 159 12.64 -18.08 -12.71
C SER A 159 13.40 -17.58 -11.48
N ILE A 160 13.32 -18.29 -10.36
CA ILE A 160 14.14 -17.98 -9.18
C ILE A 160 15.55 -18.50 -9.42
N THR A 161 16.53 -17.61 -9.25
CA THR A 161 17.93 -17.87 -9.59
C THR A 161 18.81 -18.20 -8.40
N SER A 162 18.34 -17.97 -7.18
CA SER A 162 19.09 -18.20 -5.94
C SER A 162 18.28 -18.99 -4.92
N PHE A 163 18.96 -19.65 -3.98
CA PHE A 163 18.29 -20.38 -2.91
C PHE A 163 17.44 -19.42 -2.06
N PRO A 164 16.21 -19.81 -1.67
CA PRO A 164 15.33 -18.97 -0.86
C PRO A 164 16.01 -18.46 0.41
N SER A 165 16.03 -17.14 0.58
CA SER A 165 16.61 -16.45 1.75
C SER A 165 15.55 -15.92 2.71
N ARG A 166 14.31 -15.81 2.21
CA ARG A 166 13.13 -15.31 2.92
C ARG A 166 11.93 -16.16 2.57
N GLU A 167 10.90 -16.09 3.40
CA GLU A 167 9.64 -16.78 3.20
C GLU A 167 9.00 -16.46 1.84
N GLN A 168 9.06 -15.20 1.41
CA GLN A 168 8.54 -14.77 0.10
C GLN A 168 9.23 -15.49 -1.08
N ASP A 169 10.51 -15.82 -0.95
CA ASP A 169 11.25 -16.58 -1.95
C ASP A 169 10.75 -18.04 -1.99
N VAL A 170 10.43 -18.62 -0.83
CA VAL A 170 9.86 -19.98 -0.70
C VAL A 170 8.47 -20.03 -1.34
N ILE A 171 7.61 -19.04 -1.06
CA ILE A 171 6.28 -18.91 -1.63
C ILE A 171 6.36 -18.84 -3.16
N ALA A 172 7.26 -17.99 -3.67
CA ALA A 172 7.46 -17.84 -5.11
C ALA A 172 8.00 -19.14 -5.74
N LEU A 173 8.94 -19.83 -5.11
CA LEU A 173 9.49 -21.10 -5.60
C LEU A 173 8.41 -22.18 -5.66
N PHE A 174 7.67 -22.37 -4.59
CA PHE A 174 6.63 -23.38 -4.50
C PHE A 174 5.55 -23.20 -5.58
N ASN A 175 5.08 -21.97 -5.78
CA ASN A 175 4.09 -21.69 -6.82
C ASN A 175 4.65 -21.94 -8.23
N GLN A 176 5.95 -21.70 -8.47
CA GLN A 176 6.59 -22.05 -9.73
C GLN A 176 6.74 -23.57 -9.92
N LEU A 177 6.97 -24.34 -8.84
CA LEU A 177 7.02 -25.80 -8.90
C LEU A 177 5.64 -26.41 -9.22
N ILE A 178 4.56 -25.84 -8.68
CA ILE A 178 3.18 -26.21 -9.03
C ILE A 178 2.88 -25.84 -10.49
N ALA A 179 3.13 -24.58 -10.86
CA ALA A 179 2.83 -24.09 -12.21
C ALA A 179 3.64 -24.81 -13.29
N GLY A 180 4.89 -25.15 -12.97
CA GLY A 180 5.80 -25.93 -13.80
C GLY A 180 5.56 -27.44 -13.75
N GLY A 181 4.45 -27.91 -13.16
CA GLY A 181 4.02 -29.30 -13.25
C GLY A 181 4.94 -30.32 -12.58
N VAL A 182 5.85 -29.90 -11.71
CA VAL A 182 6.69 -30.79 -10.89
C VAL A 182 5.92 -31.23 -9.65
N ILE A 183 5.21 -30.31 -9.01
CA ILE A 183 4.23 -30.64 -7.97
C ILE A 183 2.86 -30.72 -8.63
N ARG A 184 2.22 -31.89 -8.55
CA ARG A 184 0.95 -32.17 -9.20
C ARG A 184 -0.14 -32.48 -8.18
N GLY A 185 -1.39 -32.35 -8.58
CA GLY A 185 -2.54 -32.63 -7.72
C GLY A 185 -2.76 -31.65 -6.58
N ILE A 186 -2.06 -30.51 -6.54
CA ILE A 186 -2.33 -29.41 -5.59
C ILE A 186 -2.94 -28.23 -6.35
N GLN A 187 -4.08 -27.73 -5.87
CA GLN A 187 -4.72 -26.53 -6.38
C GLN A 187 -4.77 -25.46 -5.30
N ILE A 188 -4.01 -24.39 -5.50
CA ILE A 188 -4.03 -23.21 -4.63
C ILE A 188 -5.35 -22.48 -4.85
N MET A 189 -6.05 -22.22 -3.76
CA MET A 189 -7.37 -21.55 -3.75
C MET A 189 -7.23 -20.07 -3.41
N ALA A 190 -6.38 -19.74 -2.44
CA ALA A 190 -6.10 -18.36 -2.03
C ALA A 190 -4.75 -18.31 -1.31
N THR A 191 -4.09 -17.16 -1.38
CA THR A 191 -2.93 -16.81 -0.55
C THR A 191 -3.30 -15.65 0.38
N ASN A 192 -2.63 -15.53 1.52
CA ASN A 192 -2.93 -14.54 2.55
C ASN A 192 -1.65 -14.10 3.27
N GLU A 193 -1.52 -12.82 3.56
CA GLU A 193 -0.38 -12.24 4.30
C GLU A 193 -0.76 -11.78 5.72
N ARG A 194 -2.06 -11.74 6.06
CA ARG A 194 -2.58 -11.04 7.24
C ARG A 194 -3.18 -11.95 8.31
N SER A 195 -3.20 -13.26 8.07
CA SER A 195 -3.85 -14.25 8.93
C SER A 195 -2.80 -15.23 9.47
N ASP A 196 -3.20 -16.07 10.42
CA ASP A 196 -2.32 -17.10 11.01
C ASP A 196 -1.86 -18.17 10.00
N TYR A 197 -2.39 -18.14 8.77
CA TYR A 197 -2.13 -19.09 7.71
C TYR A 197 -1.90 -18.40 6.38
N ASP A 198 -0.96 -18.91 5.60
CA ASP A 198 -0.47 -18.27 4.38
C ASP A 198 -1.31 -18.58 3.14
N GLY A 199 -2.14 -19.62 3.19
CA GLY A 199 -3.02 -19.95 2.09
C GLY A 199 -4.00 -21.08 2.33
N LEU A 200 -4.85 -21.29 1.33
CA LEU A 200 -5.74 -22.43 1.23
C LEU A 200 -5.42 -23.20 -0.05
N TYR A 201 -5.41 -24.52 0.07
CA TYR A 201 -5.22 -25.42 -1.07
C TYR A 201 -6.20 -26.58 -1.00
N ARG A 202 -6.34 -27.30 -2.10
CA ARG A 202 -7.05 -28.60 -2.13
C ARG A 202 -6.23 -29.59 -2.93
N ILE A 203 -6.40 -30.85 -2.58
CA ILE A 203 -5.80 -31.96 -3.30
C ILE A 203 -6.80 -32.40 -4.38
N LEU A 204 -6.30 -32.56 -5.61
CA LEU A 204 -7.01 -33.10 -6.76
C LEU A 204 -6.25 -34.34 -7.23
N ILE A 205 -6.89 -35.49 -7.18
CA ILE A 205 -6.35 -36.72 -7.76
C ILE A 205 -7.28 -37.12 -8.90
N ASP A 206 -6.71 -37.21 -10.08
CA ASP A 206 -7.41 -37.64 -11.30
C ASP A 206 -6.71 -38.88 -11.88
N ARG A 207 -7.40 -39.62 -12.75
CA ARG A 207 -6.86 -40.78 -13.46
C ARG A 207 -5.90 -40.30 -14.56
N ASN A 208 -4.71 -39.90 -14.12
CA ASN A 208 -3.66 -39.40 -14.98
C ASN A 208 -2.34 -40.06 -14.57
N GLU A 209 -1.63 -40.64 -15.54
CA GLU A 209 -0.30 -41.22 -15.35
C GLU A 209 0.67 -40.19 -14.75
N LEU A 210 0.44 -38.91 -15.03
CA LEU A 210 1.19 -37.80 -14.45
C LEU A 210 1.00 -37.65 -12.94
N HIS A 211 -0.01 -38.25 -12.32
CA HIS A 211 -0.20 -38.24 -10.87
C HIS A 211 0.45 -39.43 -10.17
N ILE A 212 0.84 -40.47 -10.92
CA ILE A 212 1.44 -41.68 -10.35
C ILE A 212 2.90 -41.39 -9.99
N TYR A 213 3.36 -41.94 -8.86
CA TYR A 213 4.75 -41.87 -8.44
C TYR A 213 5.65 -42.55 -9.47
N ASP A 214 6.61 -41.79 -9.99
CA ASP A 214 7.70 -42.31 -10.80
C ASP A 214 9.00 -41.61 -10.35
N PRO A 215 10.06 -42.35 -9.97
CA PRO A 215 11.27 -41.76 -9.41
C PRO A 215 11.99 -40.80 -10.38
N LYS A 216 11.70 -40.86 -11.68
CA LYS A 216 12.29 -40.01 -12.72
C LYS A 216 11.31 -38.96 -13.24
N LEU A 217 10.06 -39.33 -13.47
CA LEU A 217 9.06 -38.48 -14.12
C LEU A 217 8.18 -37.70 -13.15
N ASN A 218 7.91 -38.25 -11.96
CA ASN A 218 7.05 -37.65 -10.95
C ASN A 218 7.41 -38.16 -9.54
N PRO A 219 8.54 -37.72 -8.97
CA PRO A 219 9.05 -38.23 -7.70
C PRO A 219 8.18 -37.88 -6.48
N ILE A 220 7.15 -37.06 -6.66
CA ILE A 220 6.20 -36.63 -5.62
C ILE A 220 4.77 -37.13 -5.98
N GLY A 221 4.68 -38.14 -6.85
CA GLY A 221 3.41 -38.74 -7.22
C GLY A 221 2.80 -39.62 -6.14
N VAL A 222 1.54 -40.01 -6.38
CA VAL A 222 0.80 -40.95 -5.54
C VAL A 222 1.13 -42.37 -5.97
N LEU A 223 1.31 -43.30 -5.03
CA LEU A 223 1.50 -44.72 -5.34
C LEU A 223 0.30 -45.28 -6.13
N GLU A 224 0.57 -46.14 -7.10
CA GLU A 224 -0.45 -46.71 -8.00
C GLU A 224 -1.57 -47.42 -7.23
N GLU A 225 -1.22 -48.18 -6.19
CA GLU A 225 -2.17 -48.86 -5.29
C GLU A 225 -3.22 -47.92 -4.66
N ASN A 226 -2.82 -46.68 -4.33
CA ASN A 226 -3.74 -45.70 -3.76
C ASN A 226 -4.70 -45.17 -4.83
N LEU A 227 -4.21 -44.98 -6.05
CA LEU A 227 -5.01 -44.53 -7.18
C LEU A 227 -6.05 -45.60 -7.59
N GLU A 228 -5.64 -46.86 -7.63
CA GLU A 228 -6.53 -48.01 -7.88
C GLU A 228 -7.65 -48.13 -6.84
N SER A 229 -7.37 -47.81 -5.57
CA SER A 229 -8.36 -47.78 -4.50
C SER A 229 -9.44 -46.71 -4.72
N TYR A 230 -9.04 -45.49 -5.11
CA TYR A 230 -9.98 -44.42 -5.48
C TYR A 230 -10.79 -44.76 -6.74
N GLU A 231 -10.17 -45.43 -7.71
CA GLU A 231 -10.84 -45.87 -8.93
C GLU A 231 -11.88 -46.97 -8.63
N SER A 232 -11.49 -48.01 -7.90
CA SER A 232 -12.35 -49.14 -7.53
C SER A 232 -13.56 -48.70 -6.69
N SER A 233 -13.44 -47.60 -5.95
CA SER A 233 -14.52 -46.98 -5.17
C SER A 233 -15.32 -45.92 -5.95
N ASN A 234 -15.04 -45.71 -7.24
CA ASN A 234 -15.66 -44.70 -8.11
C ASN A 234 -15.58 -43.27 -7.53
N GLN A 235 -14.44 -42.93 -6.93
CA GLN A 235 -14.18 -41.64 -6.26
C GLN A 235 -13.29 -40.69 -7.08
N LEU A 236 -12.93 -41.07 -8.31
CA LEU A 236 -12.15 -40.22 -9.22
C LEU A 236 -13.06 -39.31 -10.09
N PRO A 237 -12.69 -38.02 -10.31
CA PRO A 237 -11.56 -37.34 -9.70
C PRO A 237 -11.84 -37.03 -8.22
N PHE A 238 -10.90 -37.42 -7.35
CA PHE A 238 -10.98 -37.13 -5.93
C PHE A 238 -10.62 -35.67 -5.70
N ARG A 239 -11.46 -34.98 -4.92
CA ARG A 239 -11.24 -33.60 -4.52
C ARG A 239 -11.37 -33.50 -3.01
N SER A 240 -10.27 -33.13 -2.35
CA SER A 240 -10.31 -32.91 -0.90
C SER A 240 -11.13 -31.66 -0.55
N VAL A 241 -11.60 -31.61 0.71
CA VAL A 241 -11.98 -30.34 1.33
C VAL A 241 -10.80 -29.36 1.33
N PRO A 242 -11.04 -28.03 1.37
CA PRO A 242 -9.97 -27.05 1.50
C PRO A 242 -9.12 -27.33 2.75
N LYS A 243 -7.81 -27.37 2.56
CA LYS A 243 -6.78 -27.50 3.58
C LYS A 243 -6.01 -26.19 3.69
N VAL A 244 -5.35 -26.03 4.83
CA VAL A 244 -4.62 -24.82 5.19
C VAL A 244 -3.13 -25.00 4.87
N LEU A 245 -2.53 -23.99 4.25
CA LEU A 245 -1.12 -23.98 3.87
C LEU A 245 -0.35 -23.01 4.77
N GLU A 246 0.84 -23.44 5.19
CA GLU A 246 1.77 -22.63 5.97
C GLU A 246 3.18 -22.89 5.44
N TYR A 247 3.84 -21.84 4.98
CA TYR A 247 5.19 -21.90 4.45
C TYR A 247 6.17 -21.84 5.60
N LYS A 248 7.13 -22.76 5.59
CA LYS A 248 8.27 -22.76 6.51
C LYS A 248 9.55 -22.45 5.75
N PHE A 249 10.53 -21.90 6.47
CA PHE A 249 11.85 -21.55 5.92
C PHE A 249 12.66 -22.73 5.37
N SER A 250 12.20 -23.99 5.55
CA SER A 250 12.82 -25.17 4.95
C SER A 250 11.83 -25.90 4.03
N LEU A 251 12.34 -26.36 2.88
CA LEU A 251 11.61 -27.23 1.95
C LEU A 251 11.11 -28.51 2.67
N ASP A 252 11.93 -29.04 3.58
CA ASP A 252 11.59 -30.22 4.38
C ASP A 252 10.37 -29.97 5.28
N GLY A 253 10.29 -28.80 5.92
CA GLY A 253 9.14 -28.43 6.74
C GLY A 253 7.85 -28.20 5.94
N LEU A 254 7.97 -27.92 4.63
CA LEU A 254 6.83 -27.83 3.72
C LEU A 254 6.34 -29.22 3.30
N ILE A 255 7.25 -30.15 3.01
CA ILE A 255 6.94 -31.53 2.60
C ILE A 255 6.32 -32.31 3.78
N GLU A 256 6.86 -32.19 4.99
CA GLU A 256 6.32 -32.85 6.19
C GLU A 256 4.86 -32.47 6.50
N ASN A 257 4.46 -31.22 6.21
CA ASN A 257 3.07 -30.77 6.40
C ASN A 257 2.11 -31.34 5.36
N ILE A 258 2.59 -31.60 4.13
CA ILE A 258 1.76 -32.20 3.06
C ILE A 258 1.41 -33.65 3.42
N ASP A 259 2.37 -34.41 3.96
CA ASP A 259 2.18 -35.81 4.35
C ASP A 259 1.32 -35.99 5.59
N THR A 260 1.45 -35.10 6.59
CA THR A 260 0.82 -35.33 7.90
C THR A 260 -0.61 -34.83 8.02
N GLY A 261 -1.03 -33.82 7.25
CA GLY A 261 -2.40 -33.29 7.23
C GLY A 261 -2.97 -32.81 8.58
N ILE A 262 -2.20 -32.88 9.68
CA ILE A 262 -2.58 -32.53 11.04
C ILE A 262 -1.30 -32.06 11.76
N LYS A 263 -1.28 -30.80 12.23
CA LYS A 263 -0.27 -30.34 13.20
C LYS A 263 -0.60 -30.90 14.59
N LYS A 264 0.36 -31.59 15.23
CA LYS A 264 0.44 -31.65 16.69
C LYS A 264 1.23 -30.43 17.20
N PHE A 265 0.73 -29.87 18.30
CA PHE A 265 1.17 -28.66 18.99
C PHE A 265 2.67 -28.57 19.25
#